data_AF-A0A7T1MCF5-F1
#
_entry.id   AF-A0A7T1MCF5-F1
#
_cell.length_a   1.000
_cell.length_b   1.000
_cell.length_c   1.000
_cell.angle_alpha   90.00
_cell.angle_beta   90.00
_cell.angle_gamma   90.00
#
_symmetry.space_group_name_H-M   'P 1'
#
loop_
_entity.id
_entity.type
_entity.pdbx_description
1 polymer ?
#
loop_
_entity_poly.entity_id
_entity_poly.type
_entity_poly.pdbx_seq_one_letter_code
_entity_poly.pdbx_strand_id
1 'polypeptide(L)' 'MPDTTTPLPATGSRCWRDLISPETGATVLNLAADSSDADPMVELTYDEGGSGWWPLSTLVFEQS' A
#
# COMPACT_ATOMS: atom_id res chain seq x y z
N MET A 1 -17.69 2.63 17.84
CA MET A 1 -16.53 3.12 17.07
C MET A 1 -16.37 2.13 15.94
N PRO A 2 -16.31 2.53 14.66
CA PRO A 2 -15.94 1.54 13.65
C PRO A 2 -14.48 1.20 13.94
N ASP A 3 -14.21 -0.03 14.33
CA ASP A 3 -12.89 -0.64 14.16
C ASP A 3 -12.62 -0.65 12.65
N THR A 4 -12.17 0.49 12.13
CA THR A 4 -11.76 0.64 10.74
C THR A 4 -10.39 -0.04 10.61
N THR A 5 -10.39 -1.37 10.72
CA THR A 5 -9.31 -2.16 10.15
C THR A 5 -9.46 -2.00 8.65
N THR A 6 -8.79 -0.98 8.09
CA THR A 6 -8.64 -0.85 6.65
C THR A 6 -8.16 -2.21 6.15
N PRO A 7 -8.91 -2.88 5.26
CA PRO A 7 -8.54 -4.20 4.80
C PRO A 7 -7.15 -4.12 4.18
N LEU A 8 -6.24 -4.99 4.64
CA LEU A 8 -4.90 -5.06 4.09
C LEU A 8 -5.01 -5.44 2.60
N PRO A 9 -4.26 -4.78 1.71
CA PRO A 9 -4.27 -5.10 0.29
C PRO A 9 -3.67 -6.49 0.07
N ALA A 10 -3.98 -7.13 -1.05
CA ALA A 10 -3.31 -8.37 -1.41
C ALA A 10 -1.92 -8.07 -1.99
N THR A 11 -0.95 -8.95 -1.75
CA THR A 11 0.30 -8.95 -2.51
C THR A 11 -0.03 -9.08 -4.00
N GLY A 12 0.57 -8.23 -4.84
CA GLY A 12 0.25 -8.12 -6.26
C GLY A 12 -0.82 -7.08 -6.61
N SER A 13 -1.50 -6.49 -5.63
CA SER A 13 -2.43 -5.38 -5.88
C SER A 13 -1.70 -4.16 -6.42
N ARG A 14 -2.32 -3.47 -7.39
CA ARG A 14 -1.85 -2.18 -7.90
C ARG A 14 -2.28 -1.06 -6.96
N CYS A 15 -1.36 -0.17 -6.67
CA CYS A 15 -1.60 1.02 -5.88
C CYS A 15 -0.74 2.18 -6.36
N TRP A 16 -1.15 3.38 -6.01
CA TRP A 16 -0.40 4.60 -6.20
C TRP A 16 -0.41 5.41 -4.90
N ARG A 17 0.53 6.33 -4.77
CA ARG A 17 0.46 7.32 -3.69
C ARG A 17 -0.63 8.29 -4.04
N ASP A 18 -1.38 8.75 -3.03
CA ASP A 18 -2.60 9.58 -3.11
C ASP A 18 -2.55 10.75 -4.12
N LEU A 19 -1.35 11.20 -4.53
CA LEU A 19 -1.16 12.32 -5.46
C LEU A 19 0.06 12.19 -6.39
N ILE A 20 0.72 11.02 -6.49
CA ILE A 20 1.83 10.81 -7.44
C ILE A 20 1.31 9.95 -8.58
N SER A 21 1.35 10.52 -9.79
CA SER A 21 0.73 10.09 -11.03
C SER A 21 0.38 8.59 -11.15
N PRO A 22 -0.83 8.25 -11.65
CA PRO A 22 -1.20 6.87 -12.00
C PRO A 22 -0.31 6.25 -13.10
N GLU A 23 0.56 7.05 -13.71
CA GLU A 23 1.51 6.66 -14.74
C GLU A 23 2.66 5.79 -14.20
N THR A 24 3.05 5.97 -12.93
CA THR A 24 4.05 5.13 -12.25
C THR A 24 3.34 4.29 -11.21
N GLY A 25 2.72 3.20 -11.65
CA GLY A 25 2.05 2.29 -10.72
C GLY A 25 3.05 1.57 -9.84
N ALA A 26 2.62 1.29 -8.61
CA ALA A 26 3.33 0.46 -7.68
C ALA A 26 2.56 -0.84 -7.43
N THR A 27 3.30 -1.91 -7.18
CA THR A 27 2.72 -3.22 -6.86
C THR A 27 3.08 -3.58 -5.43
N VAL A 28 2.10 -4.04 -4.66
CA VAL A 28 2.34 -4.54 -3.30
C VAL A 28 3.21 -5.79 -3.36
N LEU A 29 4.37 -5.72 -2.70
CA LEU A 29 5.32 -6.82 -2.58
C LEU A 29 5.15 -7.56 -1.24
N ASN A 30 5.04 -6.80 -0.14
CA ASN A 30 4.98 -7.36 1.20
C ASN A 30 4.16 -6.49 2.16
N LEU A 31 3.68 -7.09 3.24
CA LEU A 31 2.85 -6.46 4.25
C LEU A 31 3.44 -6.71 5.63
N ALA A 32 3.86 -5.62 6.27
CA ALA A 32 4.26 -5.59 7.67
C ALA A 32 3.12 -4.95 8.46
N ALA A 33 2.10 -5.75 8.75
CA ALA A 33 1.07 -5.42 9.71
C ALA A 33 1.52 -5.92 11.09
N ASP A 34 2.32 -5.12 11.80
CA ASP A 34 2.60 -5.40 13.20
C ASP A 34 1.35 -5.08 14.05
N SER A 35 1.11 -5.87 15.09
CA SER A 35 -0.20 -5.93 15.72
C SER A 35 -0.45 -4.74 16.66
N SER A 36 -1.43 -3.90 16.31
CA SER A 36 -2.47 -3.33 17.20
C SER A 36 -2.64 -1.81 17.25
N ASP A 37 -1.65 -0.97 16.88
CA ASP A 37 -1.85 0.50 17.00
C ASP A 37 -1.12 1.37 15.95
N ALA A 38 -0.27 0.77 15.10
CA ALA A 38 0.46 1.49 14.06
C ALA A 38 -0.19 1.29 12.69
N ASP A 39 -0.12 2.33 11.84
CA ASP A 39 -0.51 2.22 10.44
C ASP A 39 0.34 1.11 9.77
N PRO A 40 -0.27 0.09 9.16
CA PRO A 40 0.46 -1.02 8.55
C PRO A 40 1.45 -0.52 7.51
N MET A 41 2.65 -1.10 7.49
CA MET A 41 3.66 -0.78 6.48
C MET A 41 3.55 -1.75 5.32
N VAL A 42 3.56 -1.22 4.10
CA VAL A 42 3.44 -1.97 2.85
C VAL A 42 4.71 -1.76 2.04
N GLU A 43 5.36 -2.86 1.65
CA GLU A 43 6.46 -2.81 0.70
C GLU A 43 5.88 -2.75 -0.71
N LEU A 44 6.34 -1.78 -1.47
CA LEU A 44 5.94 -1.55 -2.85
C LEU A 44 7.13 -1.74 -3.77
N THR A 45 6.89 -2.28 -4.97
CA THR A 45 7.83 -2.22 -6.09
C THR A 45 7.29 -1.31 -7.18
N TYR A 46 8.16 -0.46 -7.75
CA TYR A 46 7.80 0.47 -8.82
C TYR A 46 8.11 -0.12 -10.19
N ASP A 47 7.33 0.25 -11.21
CA ASP A 47 7.56 -0.19 -12.60
C ASP A 47 8.91 0.31 -13.16
N GLU A 48 9.38 1.47 -12.71
CA GLU A 48 10.70 2.03 -13.07
C GLU A 48 11.87 1.34 -12.35
N GLY A 49 11.56 0.43 -11.42
CA GLY A 49 12.52 -0.28 -10.58
C GLY A 49 12.67 0.34 -9.18
N GLY A 50 13.08 -0.51 -8.23
CA GLY A 50 13.24 -0.15 -6.83
C GLY A 50 12.04 -0.54 -5.96
N SER A 51 12.32 -0.77 -4.67
CA SER A 51 11.29 -1.05 -3.66
C SER A 51 11.39 -0.09 -2.49
N GLY A 52 10.27 0.12 -1.80
CA GLY A 52 10.20 0.99 -0.63
C GLY A 52 9.02 0.65 0.25
N TRP A 53 9.16 0.93 1.54
CA TRP A 53 8.12 0.73 2.53
C TRP A 53 7.33 2.00 2.76
N TRP A 54 6.00 1.88 2.74
CA TRP A 54 5.08 3.01 2.88
C TRP A 54 3.96 2.70 3.86
N PRO A 55 3.48 3.70 4.62
CA PRO A 55 2.31 3.52 5.46
C PRO A 55 1.06 3.32 4.60
N LEU A 56 0.23 2.33 4.94
CA LEU A 56 -0.97 1.94 4.19
C LEU A 56 -1.92 3.12 3.99
N SER A 57 -2.06 3.99 4.99
CA SER A 57 -2.92 5.18 4.93
C SER A 57 -2.52 6.19 3.85
N THR A 58 -1.29 6.12 3.33
CA THR A 58 -0.77 7.02 2.29
C THR A 58 -0.98 6.49 0.86
N LEU A 59 -1.53 5.29 0.74
CA LEU A 59 -1.67 4.55 -0.50
C LEU A 59 -3.14 4.50 -0.94
N VAL A 60 -3.36 4.64 -2.24
CA VAL A 60 -4.64 4.45 -2.90
C VAL A 60 -4.54 3.20 -3.76
N PHE A 61 -5.43 2.26 -3.53
CA PHE A 61 -5.49 0.99 -4.25
C PHE A 61 -6.49 1.08 -5.40
N GLU A 62 -6.15 0.42 -6.50
CA GLU A 62 -7.11 0.22 -7.59
C GLU A 62 -8.29 -0.60 -7.05
N GLN A 63 -9.49 0.00 -7.02
CA GLN A 63 -10.71 -0.76 -6.75
C GLN A 63 -11.03 -1.59 -7.99
N SER A 64 -10.69 -2.87 -7.92
CA SER A 64 -11.10 -3.89 -8.89
C SER A 64 -12.59 -4.21 -8.79
#